data_AF-A0A3D3X2B6-F1
#
_entry.id   AF-A0A3D3X2B6-F1
#
_cell.length_a   1.000
_cell.length_b   1.000
_cell.length_c   1.000
_cell.angle_alpha   90.00
_cell.angle_beta   90.00
_cell.angle_gamma   90.00
#
_symmetry.space_group_name_H-M   'P 1'
#
loop_
_entity.id
_entity.type
_entity.pdbx_description
1 polymer ?
#
loop_
_entity_poly.entity_id
_entity_poly.type
_entity_poly.pdbx_seq_one_letter_code
_entity_poly.pdbx_strand_id
1 'polypeptide(L)' 'MGLQPELVSAVPIGGCMPCPYYLATGRSLNQDVPKGTLIQGEMLDPVPAGTLHELRVQQDRFFKITQTQ' A
#
# COMPACT_ATOMS: atom_id res chain seq x y z
N MET A 1 -0.54 -0.85 20.30
CA MET A 1 0.05 -1.62 19.19
C MET A 1 -0.58 -1.12 17.91
N GLY A 2 0.24 -0.63 16.98
CA GLY A 2 -0.22 -0.02 15.72
C GLY A 2 0.06 -0.94 14.54
N LEU A 3 0.32 -0.35 13.37
CA LEU A 3 0.69 -1.06 12.16
C LEU A 3 1.98 -1.88 12.37
N GLN A 4 2.00 -3.11 11.84
CA GLN A 4 3.17 -3.97 11.82
C GLN A 4 3.52 -4.35 10.37
N PRO A 5 4.80 -4.44 10.01
CA PRO A 5 5.20 -4.90 8.69
C PRO A 5 5.00 -6.42 8.57
N GLU A 6 4.57 -6.86 7.39
CA GLU A 6 4.39 -8.26 7.04
C GLU A 6 4.94 -8.52 5.64
N LEU A 7 5.57 -9.68 5.44
CA LEU A 7 6.08 -10.10 4.13
C LEU A 7 4.99 -10.83 3.37
N VAL A 8 4.69 -10.35 2.17
CA VAL A 8 3.68 -10.91 1.27
C VAL A 8 4.26 -11.06 -0.14
N SER A 9 3.57 -11.82 -1.00
CA SER A 9 3.90 -11.89 -2.43
C SER A 9 3.86 -10.49 -3.05
N ALA A 10 4.80 -10.22 -3.96
CA ALA A 10 4.85 -8.94 -4.65
C ALA A 10 3.60 -8.74 -5.51
N VAL A 11 2.99 -7.57 -5.37
CA VAL A 11 1.76 -7.14 -6.06
C VAL A 11 1.94 -5.71 -6.56
N PRO A 12 1.23 -5.30 -7.63
CA PRO A 12 1.26 -3.92 -8.07
C PRO A 12 0.67 -2.99 -7.01
N ILE A 13 1.10 -1.74 -7.00
CA ILE A 13 0.46 -0.70 -6.20
C ILE A 13 -0.98 -0.46 -6.70
N GLY A 14 -1.92 -0.32 -5.77
CA GLY A 14 -3.33 -0.10 -6.08
C GLY A 14 -4.21 0.06 -4.83
N GLY A 15 -5.46 0.46 -5.04
CA GLY A 15 -6.44 0.69 -3.96
C GLY A 15 -6.76 -0.58 -3.18
N CYS A 16 -7.19 -1.63 -3.88
CA CYS A 16 -7.52 -2.94 -3.29
C CYS A 16 -6.30 -3.85 -3.08
N MET A 17 -5.08 -3.30 -3.20
CA MET A 17 -3.83 -4.04 -3.05
C MET A 17 -3.20 -3.74 -1.68
N PRO A 18 -2.48 -4.72 -1.09
CA PRO A 18 -1.66 -4.50 0.10
C PRO A 18 -0.80 -3.23 -0.01
N CYS A 19 -0.97 -2.32 0.95
CA CYS A 19 -0.22 -1.07 1.00
C CYS A 19 1.20 -1.33 1.48
N PRO A 20 2.25 -0.90 0.75
CA PRO A 20 3.61 -0.98 1.25
C PRO A 20 3.77 -0.24 2.59
N TYR A 21 4.40 -0.88 3.57
CA TYR A 21 4.51 -0.36 4.94
C TYR A 21 5.08 1.07 5.01
N TYR A 22 6.09 1.36 4.19
CA TYR A 22 6.71 2.70 4.12
C TYR A 22 5.79 3.77 3.50
N LEU A 23 4.76 3.39 2.74
CA LEU A 23 3.73 4.30 2.22
C LEU A 23 2.54 4.45 3.16
N ALA A 24 2.39 3.57 4.14
CA ALA A 24 1.35 3.63 5.15
C ALA A 24 1.80 4.36 6.43
N THR A 25 3.11 4.43 6.68
CA THR A 25 3.67 5.05 7.88
C THR A 25 3.32 6.53 7.95
N GLY A 26 2.72 6.96 9.07
CA GLY A 26 2.33 8.36 9.31
C GLY A 26 0.99 8.78 8.69
N ARG A 27 0.30 7.89 7.99
CA ARG A 27 -1.03 8.13 7.42
C ARG A 27 -2.14 7.66 8.35
N SER A 28 -3.34 8.18 8.10
CA SER A 28 -4.53 7.82 8.87
C SER A 28 -5.40 6.81 8.11
N LEU A 29 -6.08 5.94 8.86
CA LEU A 29 -7.16 5.13 8.32
C LEU A 29 -8.37 6.03 8.01
N ASN A 30 -9.07 5.74 6.92
CA ASN A 30 -10.31 6.42 6.55
C ASN A 30 -11.57 5.65 6.97
N GLN A 31 -11.39 4.46 7.55
CA GLN A 31 -12.44 3.56 8.01
C GLN A 31 -11.93 2.71 9.18
N ASP A 32 -12.84 2.09 9.92
CA ASP A 32 -12.48 1.14 10.96
C ASP A 32 -11.90 -0.14 10.34
N VAL A 33 -10.79 -0.63 10.88
CA VAL A 33 -10.10 -1.84 10.41
C VAL A 33 -9.87 -2.81 11.56
N PRO A 34 -10.32 -4.08 11.47
CA PRO A 34 -10.08 -5.09 12.49
C PRO A 34 -8.59 -5.38 12.67
N LYS A 35 -8.19 -5.71 13.90
CA LYS A 35 -6.83 -6.15 14.20
C LYS A 35 -6.48 -7.41 13.40
N GLY A 36 -5.28 -7.43 12.81
CA GLY A 36 -4.80 -8.54 11.97
C GLY A 36 -5.19 -8.43 10.49
N THR A 37 -5.89 -7.37 10.10
CA THR A 37 -6.20 -7.11 8.69
C THR A 37 -4.97 -6.59 7.95
N LEU A 38 -4.71 -7.10 6.76
CA LEU A 38 -3.71 -6.57 5.84
C LEU A 38 -4.21 -5.24 5.25
N ILE A 39 -3.52 -4.15 5.55
CA ILE A 39 -3.92 -2.80 5.11
C ILE A 39 -3.81 -2.68 3.59
N GLN A 40 -4.90 -2.21 2.97
CA GLN A 40 -4.95 -1.91 1.54
C GLN A 40 -4.90 -0.40 1.30
N GLY A 41 -4.50 0.01 0.10
CA GLY A 41 -4.34 1.44 -0.26
C GLY A 41 -5.60 2.28 -0.03
N GLU A 42 -6.78 1.73 -0.30
CA GLU A 42 -8.07 2.41 -0.14
C GLU A 42 -8.55 2.56 1.31
N MET A 43 -7.93 1.85 2.27
CA MET A 43 -8.26 1.96 3.70
C MET A 43 -7.60 3.16 4.37
N LEU A 44 -6.71 3.84 3.64
CA LEU A 44 -5.98 5.02 4.11
C LEU A 44 -6.60 6.29 3.52
N ASP A 45 -6.34 7.43 4.15
CA ASP A 45 -6.57 8.75 3.56
C ASP A 45 -6.08 8.85 2.09
N PRO A 46 -6.56 9.78 1.24
CA PRO A 46 -6.06 9.88 -0.13
C PRO A 46 -4.52 10.00 -0.17
N VAL A 47 -3.88 9.22 -1.05
CA VAL A 47 -2.42 9.18 -1.13
C VAL A 47 -1.89 10.59 -1.44
N PRO A 48 -1.03 11.17 -0.58
CA PRO A 48 -0.39 12.44 -0.90
C PRO A 48 0.45 12.28 -2.16
N ALA A 49 0.37 13.23 -3.09
CA ALA A 49 1.32 13.28 -4.21
C ALA A 49 2.74 13.43 -3.63
N GLY A 50 3.55 12.39 -3.77
CA GLY A 50 4.84 12.31 -3.11
C GLY A 50 5.82 11.37 -3.81
N THR A 51 7.11 11.69 -3.71
CA THR A 51 8.21 11.02 -4.42
C THR A 51 8.22 9.50 -4.22
N LEU A 52 7.95 9.01 -3.01
CA LEU A 52 7.95 7.56 -2.73
C LEU A 52 6.83 6.82 -3.48
N HIS A 53 5.65 7.44 -3.61
CA HIS A 53 4.55 6.85 -4.36
C HIS A 53 4.89 6.79 -5.86
N GLU A 54 5.45 7.86 -6.41
CA GLU A 54 5.87 7.91 -7.81
C GLU A 54 6.95 6.88 -8.13
N LEU A 55 7.97 6.78 -7.28
CA LEU A 55 9.04 5.78 -7.42
C LEU A 55 8.47 4.36 -7.33
N ARG A 56 7.50 4.11 -6.44
CA ARG A 56 6.85 2.80 -6.35
C ARG A 56 6.08 2.45 -7.62
N VAL A 57 5.33 3.40 -8.19
CA VAL A 57 4.66 3.22 -9.48
C VAL A 57 5.68 2.93 -10.60
N GLN A 58 6.81 3.64 -10.63
CA GLN A 58 7.88 3.39 -11.58
C GLN A 58 8.53 2.00 -11.39
N GLN A 59 8.68 1.57 -10.14
CA GLN A 59 9.21 0.25 -9.81
C GLN A 59 8.31 -0.88 -10.35
N ASP A 60 7.00 -0.78 -10.19
CA ASP A 60 6.07 -1.78 -10.73
C ASP A 60 6.15 -1.86 -12.25
N ARG A 61 6.28 -0.71 -12.93
CA ARG A 61 6.51 -0.66 -14.39
C ARG A 61 7.83 -1.32 -14.78
N PHE A 62 8.91 -1.03 -14.06
CA PHE A 62 10.25 -1.57 -14.33
C PHE A 62 10.28 -3.09 -14.23
N PHE A 63 9.69 -3.65 -13.17
CA PHE A 63 9.63 -5.10 -12.95
C PHE A 63 8.48 -5.80 -13.68
N LYS A 64 7.67 -5.06 -14.44
CA LYS A 64 6.47 -5.57 -15.13
C LYS A 64 5.51 -6.31 -14.19
N ILE A 65 5.39 -5.81 -12.96
CA ILE A 65 4.43 -6.31 -11.99
C ILE A 65 3.08 -5.70 -12.37
N THR A 66 2.26 -6.47 -13.08
CA THR A 66 0.91 -6.06 -13.51
C THR A 66 -0.15 -6.70 -12.62
N GLN A 67 -1.35 -6.10 -12.59
CA GLN A 67 -2.50 -6.72 -11.93
C GLN A 67 -2.70 -8.14 -12.51
N THR A 68 -2.56 -9.14 -11.65
CA THR A 68 -3.05 -10.48 -11.97
C THR A 68 -4.57 -10.37 -11.92
N GLN A 69 -5.21 -10.55 -13.08
CA GLN A 69 -6.67 -10.65 -13.19
C GLN A 69 -7.17 -11.86 -12.39
#